data_AF-A0A1A2GE43-F1
#
_entry.id   AF-A0A1A2GE43-F1
#
_cell.length_a   1.000
_cell.length_b   1.000
_cell.length_c   1.000
_cell.angle_alpha   90.00
_cell.angle_beta   90.00
_cell.angle_gamma   90.00
#
_symmetry.space_group_name_H-M   'P 1'
#
loop_
_entity.id
_entity.type
_entity.pdbx_description
1 polymer ?
#
loop_
_entity_poly.entity_id
_entity_poly.type
_entity_poly.pdbx_seq_one_letter_code
_entity_poly.pdbx_strand_id
1 'polypeptide(L)'
;MLDEPVEDVGFDESLAVAFNDVDLCLRLSQTGYRNVWTPNAELYHHESLTRGSDTAPAKLRPFEGECDAFSLVQGDFITYSSPRYQRSTPDDRTL
;
A
#
# COMPACT_ATOMS: atom_id res chain seq x y z
N MET A 1 27.42 -15.75 -0.79
CA MET A 1 26.12 -16.39 -1.04
C MET A 1 25.38 -15.38 -1.88
N LEU A 2 25.30 -15.61 -3.19
CA LEU A 2 24.65 -14.67 -4.10
C LEU A 2 23.14 -14.85 -3.89
N ASP A 3 22.45 -13.76 -3.55
CA ASP A 3 20.99 -13.74 -3.44
C ASP A 3 20.42 -14.03 -4.83
N GLU A 4 19.86 -15.22 -5.02
CA GLU A 4 19.05 -15.52 -6.20
C GLU A 4 17.87 -14.53 -6.23
N PRO A 5 17.58 -13.87 -7.36
CA PRO A 5 16.47 -12.93 -7.44
C PRO A 5 15.15 -13.61 -7.08
N VAL A 6 14.35 -12.97 -6.22
CA VAL A 6 12.98 -13.40 -5.96
C VAL A 6 12.13 -13.03 -7.18
N GLU A 7 12.06 -13.97 -8.12
CA GLU A 7 11.29 -13.85 -9.37
C GLU A 7 9.76 -13.83 -9.14
N ASP A 8 9.29 -14.17 -7.92
CA ASP A 8 7.87 -14.54 -7.69
C ASP A 8 7.10 -13.58 -6.77
N VAL A 9 7.63 -12.38 -6.48
CA VAL A 9 6.91 -11.34 -5.71
C VAL A 9 6.57 -10.17 -6.62
N GLY A 10 5.34 -10.18 -7.16
CA GLY A 10 4.78 -9.13 -8.01
C GLY A 10 3.62 -8.38 -7.37
N PHE A 11 3.04 -7.43 -8.12
CA PHE A 11 1.81 -6.73 -7.70
C PHE A 11 0.61 -7.68 -7.64
N ASP A 12 -0.33 -7.39 -6.72
CA ASP A 12 -1.64 -8.04 -6.69
C ASP A 12 -2.60 -7.19 -7.53
N GLU A 13 -3.20 -7.79 -8.55
CA GLU A 13 -4.16 -7.13 -9.44
C GLU A 13 -5.44 -6.69 -8.71
N SER A 14 -5.72 -7.23 -7.52
CA SER A 14 -6.82 -6.78 -6.67
C SER A 14 -6.58 -5.38 -6.08
N LEU A 15 -5.32 -4.93 -6.03
CA LEU A 15 -4.89 -3.60 -5.58
C LEU A 15 -4.48 -2.76 -6.78
N ALA A 16 -5.43 -2.48 -7.68
CA ALA A 16 -5.11 -1.83 -8.95
C ALA A 16 -4.71 -0.36 -8.78
N VAL A 17 -5.19 0.30 -7.72
CA VAL A 17 -5.10 1.75 -7.56
C VAL A 17 -4.42 2.15 -6.26
N ALA A 18 -4.91 1.69 -5.11
CA ALA A 18 -4.39 2.01 -3.79
C ALA A 18 -3.72 0.80 -3.13
N PHE A 19 -2.84 1.08 -2.16
CA PHE A 19 -2.14 0.10 -1.32
C PHE A 19 -1.16 -0.85 -2.02
N ASN A 20 -1.07 -0.83 -3.35
CA ASN A 20 -0.22 -1.72 -4.13
C ASN A 20 1.27 -1.56 -3.82
N ASP A 21 1.72 -0.33 -3.61
CA ASP A 21 3.09 0.05 -3.25
C ASP A 21 3.44 -0.43 -1.86
N VAL A 22 2.56 -0.20 -0.88
CA VAL A 22 2.70 -0.67 0.50
C VAL A 22 2.74 -2.19 0.53
N ASP A 23 1.79 -2.86 -0.12
CA ASP A 23 1.70 -4.31 -0.14
C ASP A 23 2.92 -4.97 -0.81
N LEU A 24 3.39 -4.43 -1.93
CA LEU A 24 4.62 -4.90 -2.57
C LEU A 24 5.83 -4.74 -1.64
N CYS A 25 5.96 -3.58 -0.99
CA CYS A 25 7.04 -3.32 -0.03
C CYS A 25 7.04 -4.30 1.14
N LEU A 26 5.85 -4.67 1.63
CA LEU A 26 5.69 -5.65 2.71
C LEU A 26 6.03 -7.06 2.25
N ARG A 27 5.53 -7.50 1.09
CA ARG A 27 5.81 -8.82 0.53
C ARG A 27 7.31 -9.01 0.25
N LEU A 28 7.97 -8.01 -0.33
CA LEU A 28 9.43 -8.03 -0.52
C LEU A 28 10.19 -8.07 0.82
N SER A 29 9.72 -7.33 1.83
CA SER A 29 10.32 -7.40 3.16
C SER A 29 10.20 -8.79 3.79
N GLN A 30 9.10 -9.49 3.56
CA GLN A 30 8.86 -10.86 4.06
C GLN A 30 9.76 -11.90 3.38
N THR A 31 10.26 -11.62 2.16
CA THR A 31 11.24 -12.47 1.47
C THR A 31 12.70 -12.12 1.79
N GLY A 32 12.94 -11.17 2.69
CA GLY A 32 14.28 -10.80 3.16
C GLY A 32 14.89 -9.57 2.47
N TYR A 33 14.17 -8.94 1.54
CA TYR A 33 14.60 -7.67 0.95
C TYR A 33 14.39 -6.49 1.92
N ARG A 34 14.96 -5.34 1.58
CA ARG A 34 14.90 -4.12 2.37
C ARG A 34 14.51 -2.93 1.51
N ASN A 35 13.58 -2.12 2.02
CA ASN A 35 13.30 -0.81 1.46
C ASN A 35 14.40 0.15 1.91
N VAL A 36 15.09 0.77 0.94
CA VAL A 36 16.19 1.70 1.19
C VAL A 36 15.79 3.07 0.66
N TRP A 37 15.88 4.07 1.53
CA TRP A 37 15.76 5.47 1.13
C TRP A 37 17.16 6.09 1.03
N THR A 38 17.37 6.93 0.02
CA THR A 38 18.63 7.69 -0.14
C THR A 38 18.35 9.15 -0.49
N PRO A 39 18.99 10.12 0.19
CA PRO A 39 18.88 11.53 -0.18
C PRO A 39 19.63 11.86 -1.47
N ASN A 40 20.44 10.94 -2.00
CA ASN A 40 21.23 11.15 -3.21
C ASN A 40 20.43 10.96 -4.50
N ALA A 41 19.16 10.53 -4.41
CA ALA A 41 18.25 10.43 -5.53
C ALA A 41 17.02 11.31 -5.27
N GLU A 42 16.72 12.22 -6.21
CA GLU A 42 15.56 13.10 -6.15
C GLU A 42 14.60 12.78 -7.31
N LEU A 43 13.33 12.56 -6.98
CA LEU A 43 12.27 12.29 -7.95
C LEU A 43 11.10 13.24 -7.68
N TYR A 44 10.55 13.82 -8.74
CA TYR A 44 9.34 14.64 -8.67
C TYR A 44 8.10 13.78 -8.88
N HIS A 45 7.19 13.80 -7.91
CA HIS A 45 5.87 13.18 -8.03
C HIS A 45 4.79 14.26 -8.12
N HIS A 46 4.16 14.36 -9.29
CA HIS A 46 2.98 15.20 -9.47
C HIS A 46 1.73 14.42 -9.07
N GLU A 47 1.54 14.32 -7.76
CA GLU A 47 0.51 13.49 -7.13
C GLU A 47 -0.88 13.74 -7.73
N SER A 48 -1.56 12.65 -8.09
CA SER A 48 -2.94 12.61 -8.59
C SER A 48 -3.29 13.54 -9.77
N LEU A 49 -2.28 14.08 -10.48
CA LEU A 49 -2.45 15.08 -11.53
C LEU A 49 -3.33 14.57 -12.70
N THR A 50 -3.12 13.32 -13.12
CA THR A 50 -3.86 12.70 -14.23
C THR A 50 -5.12 11.96 -13.78
N ARG A 51 -5.15 11.52 -12.51
CA ARG A 51 -6.25 10.72 -11.95
C ARG A 51 -7.38 11.58 -11.39
N GLY A 52 -7.10 12.83 -10.99
CA GLY A 52 -8.06 13.69 -10.30
C GLY A 52 -8.39 13.20 -8.87
N SER A 53 -9.35 13.84 -8.20
CA SER A 53 -9.65 13.56 -6.78
C SER A 53 -9.97 12.08 -6.51
N ASP A 54 -9.33 11.49 -5.50
CA ASP A 54 -9.59 10.13 -5.03
C ASP A 54 -10.86 10.03 -4.18
N THR A 55 -11.41 11.16 -3.71
CA THR A 55 -12.67 11.21 -2.95
C THR A 55 -13.91 11.34 -3.84
N ALA A 56 -13.75 11.27 -5.17
CA ALA A 56 -14.88 11.30 -6.09
C ALA A 56 -15.82 10.11 -5.82
N PRO A 57 -17.15 10.29 -5.79
CA PRO A 57 -18.10 9.22 -5.44
C PRO A 57 -17.95 7.94 -6.26
N ALA A 58 -17.54 8.06 -7.54
CA ALA A 58 -17.32 6.93 -8.42
C ALA A 58 -16.12 6.04 -8.02
N LYS A 59 -15.16 6.58 -7.25
CA LYS A 59 -13.93 5.89 -6.82
C LYS A 59 -14.02 5.27 -5.43
N LEU A 60 -15.06 5.59 -4.66
CA LEU A 60 -15.24 5.08 -3.30
C LEU A 60 -15.42 3.56 -3.25
N ARG A 61 -16.26 2.98 -4.13
CA ARG A 61 -16.50 1.53 -4.14
C ARG A 61 -15.26 0.70 -4.51
N PRO A 62 -14.49 1.06 -5.56
CA PRO A 62 -13.20 0.41 -5.81
C PRO A 62 -12.24 0.50 -4.62
N PHE A 63 -12.13 1.68 -4.01
CA PHE A 63 -11.27 1.89 -2.85
C PHE A 63 -11.67 1.01 -1.64
N GLU A 64 -12.96 0.88 -1.35
CA GLU A 64 -13.46 -0.01 -0.29
C GLU A 64 -13.09 -1.47 -0.56
N GLY A 65 -13.20 -1.94 -1.80
CA GLY A 65 -12.77 -3.29 -2.19
C GLY A 65 -11.27 -3.52 -2.02
N GLU A 66 -10.44 -2.53 -2.37
CA GLU A 66 -8.99 -2.57 -2.17
C GLU A 66 -8.61 -2.55 -0.68
N CYS A 67 -9.33 -1.77 0.15
CA CYS A 67 -9.17 -1.79 1.60
C CYS A 67 -9.44 -3.17 2.21
N ASP A 68 -10.50 -3.85 1.75
CA ASP A 68 -10.86 -5.19 2.23
C ASP A 68 -9.81 -6.22 1.82
N ALA A 69 -9.37 -6.19 0.56
CA ALA A 69 -8.33 -7.08 0.04
C ALA A 69 -7.00 -6.89 0.80
N PHE A 70 -6.57 -5.64 0.96
CA PHE A 70 -5.33 -5.31 1.68
C PHE A 70 -5.39 -5.72 3.16
N SER A 71 -6.53 -5.46 3.82
CA SER A 71 -6.72 -5.82 5.23
C SER A 71 -6.70 -7.33 5.46
N LEU A 72 -7.24 -8.12 4.53
CA LEU A 72 -7.26 -9.57 4.61
C LEU A 72 -5.83 -10.17 4.58
N VAL A 73 -4.93 -9.57 3.81
CA VAL A 73 -3.57 -10.08 3.59
C VAL A 73 -2.57 -9.50 4.60
N GLN A 74 -2.63 -8.19 4.87
CA GLN A 74 -1.63 -7.47 5.66
C GLN A 74 -2.13 -6.98 7.02
N GLY A 75 -3.38 -7.24 7.39
CA GLY A 75 -4.03 -6.70 8.59
C GLY A 75 -3.29 -6.98 9.90
N ASP A 76 -2.79 -8.21 10.06
CA ASP A 76 -2.03 -8.61 11.25
C ASP A 76 -0.65 -7.93 11.30
N PHE A 77 0.01 -7.80 10.14
CA PHE A 77 1.32 -7.18 10.04
C PHE A 77 1.26 -5.68 10.38
N ILE A 78 0.25 -4.98 9.86
CA ILE A 78 0.10 -3.53 10.07
C ILE A 78 -0.29 -3.22 11.52
N THR A 79 -1.21 -4.00 12.10
CA THR A 79 -1.63 -3.82 13.49
C THR A 79 -0.46 -4.03 14.46
N TYR A 80 0.46 -4.93 14.13
CA TYR A 80 1.63 -5.23 14.96
C TYR A 80 2.78 -4.21 14.80
N SER A 81 3.03 -3.70 13.58
CA SER A 81 4.21 -2.89 13.27
C SER A 81 4.00 -1.38 13.34
N SER A 82 2.75 -0.89 13.33
CA SER A 82 2.43 0.54 13.37
C SER A 82 1.37 0.86 14.42
N PRO A 83 1.75 1.32 15.63
CA PRO A 83 0.81 1.76 16.67
C PRO A 83 -0.11 2.93 16.24
N ARG A 84 0.15 3.55 15.08
CA ARG A 84 -0.63 4.67 14.52
C ARG A 84 -1.64 4.25 13.46
N TYR A 85 -1.59 3.02 12.95
CA TYR A 85 -2.63 2.51 12.06
C TYR A 85 -3.79 1.97 12.91
N GLN A 86 -4.54 2.87 13.52
CA GLN A 86 -5.83 2.52 14.10
C GLN A 86 -6.83 2.40 12.96
N ARG A 87 -7.55 1.28 12.93
CA ARG A 87 -8.71 1.09 12.05
C ARG A 87 -9.65 2.28 12.28
N SER A 88 -9.84 3.14 11.28
CA SER A 88 -10.85 4.20 11.37
C SER A 88 -12.20 3.50 11.57
N THR A 89 -12.84 3.74 12.71
CA THR A 89 -14.20 3.27 12.91
C THR A 89 -15.11 4.03 11.94
N PRO A 90 -16.29 3.48 11.57
CA PRO A 90 -17.24 4.18 10.72
C PRO A 90 -17.64 5.59 11.23
N ASP A 91 -17.37 5.88 12.50
CA ASP A 91 -17.69 7.12 13.21
C ASP A 91 -16.70 8.27 12.96
N ASP A 92 -15.54 8.00 12.34
CA ASP A 92 -14.48 9.00 12.08
C ASP A 92 -14.73 9.89 10.84
N ARG A 93 -15.90 9.78 10.18
CA ARG A 93 -16.24 10.56 8.96
C ARG A 93 -16.88 11.93 9.24
N THR A 94 -16.77 12.45 10.46
CA THR A 94 -17.28 13.78 10.84
C THR A 94 -16.19 14.64 11.46
N LEU A 95 -15.26 15.11 10.63
CA LEU A 95 -14.53 16.38 10.78
C LEU A 95 -14.20 16.97 9.41
#